data_AF-A0A9P9SWF0-F1
#
_entry.id   AF-A0A9P9SWF0-F1
#
_cell.length_a   1.000
_cell.length_b   1.000
_cell.length_c   1.000
_cell.angle_alpha   90.00
_cell.angle_beta   90.00
_cell.angle_gamma   90.00
#
_symmetry.space_group_name_H-M   'P 1'
#
loop_
_entity.id
_entity.type
_entity.pdbx_description
1 polymer ?
#
loop_
_entity_poly.entity_id
_entity_poly.type
_entity_poly.pdbx_seq_one_letter_code
_entity_poly.pdbx_strand_id
1 'polypeptide(L)'
;REQTLTHLGWVYSKARKIVVISRFAQHLVGLPIFSHGGKGLEKKEKSEFVGIRDFQHFRHTPTDSVHPNLLCHRLQPFTQASKSHWSVINGDSYVQFTRPMSFAYNTRCTIEGHLQDQDLNNLINL
;
A
#
# COMPACT_ATOMS: atom_id res chain seq x y z
N ARG A 1 -11.37 -7.33 4.12
CA ARG A 1 -10.45 -8.10 3.25
C ARG A 1 -11.30 -8.95 2.35
N GLU A 2 -10.89 -9.13 1.11
CA GLU A 2 -11.65 -9.94 0.18
C GLU A 2 -11.09 -11.36 0.20
N GLN A 3 -11.96 -12.35 0.04
CA GLN A 3 -11.55 -13.73 -0.18
C GLN A 3 -11.60 -14.00 -1.67
N THR A 4 -10.52 -14.57 -2.21
CA THR A 4 -10.41 -14.92 -3.62
C THR A 4 -10.11 -16.41 -3.71
N LEU A 5 -10.90 -17.16 -4.49
CA LEU A 5 -10.63 -18.57 -4.72
C LEU A 5 -9.53 -18.71 -5.78
N THR A 6 -8.48 -19.45 -5.45
CA THR A 6 -7.34 -19.76 -6.33
C THR A 6 -7.18 -21.27 -6.49
N HIS A 7 -6.23 -21.70 -7.33
CA HIS A 7 -5.88 -23.13 -7.47
C HIS A 7 -5.27 -23.73 -6.19
N LEU A 8 -4.81 -22.89 -5.25
CA LEU A 8 -4.31 -23.28 -3.94
C LEU A 8 -5.38 -23.19 -2.84
N GLY A 9 -6.63 -22.89 -3.20
CA GLY A 9 -7.73 -22.65 -2.26
C GLY A 9 -8.02 -21.17 -2.02
N TRP A 10 -8.72 -20.87 -0.92
CA TRP A 10 -9.11 -19.51 -0.57
C TRP A 10 -7.90 -18.70 -0.08
N VAL A 11 -7.63 -17.58 -0.73
CA VAL A 11 -6.62 -16.61 -0.30
C VAL A 11 -7.27 -15.29 0.10
N TYR A 12 -6.65 -14.61 1.07
CA TYR A 12 -7.06 -13.27 1.45
C TYR A 12 -6.37 -12.22 0.58
N SER A 13 -7.15 -11.46 -0.18
CA SER A 13 -6.67 -10.38 -1.00
C SER A 13 -6.95 -9.02 -0.34
N LYS A 14 -6.09 -8.05 -0.64
CA LYS A 14 -6.20 -6.68 -0.17
C LYS A 14 -5.82 -5.73 -1.30
N ALA A 15 -6.74 -4.83 -1.65
CA ALA A 15 -6.43 -3.71 -2.52
C ALA A 15 -5.32 -2.85 -1.92
N ARG A 16 -4.33 -2.50 -2.73
CA ARG A 16 -3.21 -1.63 -2.37
C ARG A 16 -3.13 -0.47 -3.32
N LYS A 17 -2.87 0.71 -2.79
CA LYS A 17 -2.46 1.85 -3.59
C LYS A 17 -0.98 1.70 -3.94
N ILE A 18 -0.62 2.19 -5.12
CA ILE A 18 0.74 2.15 -5.63
C ILE A 18 1.15 3.54 -6.10
N VAL A 19 2.43 3.87 -5.96
CA VAL A 19 3.05 5.00 -6.65
C VAL A 19 3.58 4.46 -7.98
N VAL A 20 3.05 4.95 -9.10
CA VAL A 20 3.53 4.56 -10.43
C VAL A 20 4.82 5.32 -10.73
N ILE A 21 5.91 4.61 -11.00
CA ILE A 21 7.22 5.21 -11.36
C ILE A 21 7.37 5.25 -12.89
N SER A 22 6.99 4.17 -13.57
CA SER A 22 7.12 4.05 -15.01
C SER A 22 5.96 3.25 -15.60
N ARG A 23 5.64 3.54 -16.86
CA ARG A 23 4.58 2.87 -17.63
C ARG A 23 5.14 2.42 -18.96
N PHE A 24 4.79 1.20 -19.32
CA PHE A 24 5.13 0.56 -20.60
C PHE A 24 3.84 0.14 -21.29
N ALA A 25 3.93 -0.42 -22.49
CA ALA A 25 2.74 -0.87 -23.23
C ALA A 25 1.95 -1.97 -22.51
N GLN A 26 2.65 -2.89 -21.84
CA GLN A 26 2.05 -4.10 -21.25
C GLN A 26 2.03 -4.11 -19.72
N HIS A 27 2.77 -3.21 -19.07
CA HIS A 27 2.90 -3.20 -17.62
C HIS A 27 3.24 -1.81 -17.07
N LEU A 28 3.13 -1.65 -15.77
CA LEU A 28 3.70 -0.53 -15.03
C LEU A 28 4.73 -1.03 -14.02
N VAL A 29 5.67 -0.17 -13.65
CA VAL A 29 6.53 -0.35 -12.47
C VAL A 29 6.06 0.62 -11.40
N GLY A 30 5.82 0.12 -10.20
CA GLY A 30 5.33 0.94 -9.09
C GLY A 30 5.82 0.49 -7.72
N LEU A 31 5.71 1.39 -6.77
CA LEU A 31 6.04 1.16 -5.37
C LEU A 31 4.75 0.97 -4.57
N PRO A 32 4.60 -0.14 -3.83
CA PRO A 32 3.44 -0.36 -2.99
C PRO A 32 3.41 0.60 -1.79
N ILE A 33 2.20 1.07 -1.46
CA ILE A 33 1.95 1.86 -0.24
C ILE A 33 1.47 0.91 0.86
N PHE A 34 2.14 0.97 2.00
CA PHE A 34 1.86 0.18 3.19
C PHE A 34 1.38 1.06 4.34
N SER A 35 0.33 0.63 5.04
CA SER A 35 -0.09 1.27 6.30
C SER A 35 0.44 0.55 7.55
N HIS A 36 1.18 -0.56 7.37
CA HIS A 36 1.71 -1.42 8.44
C HIS A 36 0.75 -1.70 9.61
N GLY A 37 -0.55 -1.85 9.31
CA GLY A 37 -1.58 -2.11 10.33
C GLY A 37 -1.77 -0.95 11.32
N GLY A 38 -1.49 0.28 10.92
CA GLY A 38 -1.57 1.45 11.78
C GLY A 38 -0.37 1.67 12.70
N LYS A 39 0.65 0.81 12.62
CA LYS A 39 1.82 0.82 13.51
C LYS A 39 3.04 1.55 12.93
N GLY A 40 2.90 2.14 11.74
CA GLY A 40 4.00 2.83 11.06
C GLY A 40 5.24 1.96 10.87
N LEU A 41 6.42 2.48 11.20
CA LEU A 41 7.72 1.83 10.96
C LEU A 41 8.36 1.23 12.22
N GLU A 42 7.61 1.00 13.30
CA GLU A 42 8.12 0.60 14.62
C GLU A 42 9.12 -0.60 14.58
N LYS A 43 8.94 -1.52 13.64
CA LYS A 43 9.77 -2.73 13.46
C LYS A 43 10.35 -2.87 12.05
N LYS A 44 10.69 -1.75 11.41
CA LYS A 44 11.14 -1.71 10.01
C LYS A 44 12.44 -0.93 9.84
N GLU A 45 13.22 -1.31 8.84
CA GLU A 45 14.41 -0.57 8.41
C GLU A 45 14.00 0.77 7.78
N LYS A 46 13.97 1.83 8.60
CA LYS A 46 13.39 3.15 8.26
C LYS A 46 14.02 3.82 7.04
N SER A 47 15.27 3.50 6.73
CA SER A 47 16.02 4.03 5.59
C SER A 47 15.42 3.65 4.23
N GLU A 48 14.68 2.53 4.16
CA GLU A 48 14.07 2.02 2.93
C GLU A 48 12.67 2.59 2.64
N PHE A 49 12.11 3.32 3.59
CA PHE A 49 10.73 3.80 3.54
C PHE A 49 10.67 5.30 3.45
N VAL A 50 9.71 5.83 2.72
CA VAL A 50 9.37 7.27 2.71
C VAL A 50 7.93 7.42 3.14
N GLY A 51 7.65 8.33 4.07
CA GLY A 51 6.27 8.62 4.47
C GLY A 51 5.50 9.24 3.31
N ILE A 52 4.27 8.79 3.07
CA ILE A 52 3.36 9.41 2.09
C ILE A 52 2.08 9.82 2.82
N ARG A 53 1.62 11.04 2.56
CA ARG A 53 0.48 11.65 3.26
C ARG A 53 -0.51 12.21 2.26
N ASP A 54 -1.78 12.18 2.62
CA ASP A 54 -2.76 12.99 1.92
C ASP A 54 -2.56 14.47 2.23
N PHE A 55 -2.46 15.29 1.19
CA PHE A 55 -2.22 16.73 1.33
C PHE A 55 -3.32 17.45 2.13
N GLN A 56 -4.58 17.07 1.94
CA GLN A 56 -5.70 17.78 2.58
C GLN A 56 -5.89 17.35 4.02
N HIS A 57 -5.79 16.05 4.31
CA HIS A 57 -6.18 15.50 5.62
C HIS A 57 -5.01 15.22 6.56
N PHE A 58 -3.79 15.01 6.04
CA PHE A 58 -2.65 14.49 6.81
C PHE A 58 -1.30 15.19 6.50
N ARG A 59 -1.29 16.35 5.83
CA ARG A 59 -0.05 17.08 5.46
C ARG A 59 0.92 17.34 6.61
N HIS A 60 0.41 17.50 7.82
CA HIS A 60 1.20 17.81 9.01
C HIS A 60 1.54 16.60 9.86
N THR A 61 1.10 15.40 9.46
CA THR A 61 1.44 14.18 10.21
C THR A 61 2.93 13.89 10.06
N PRO A 62 3.69 13.77 11.17
CA PRO A 62 5.12 13.51 11.11
C PRO A 62 5.44 12.16 10.44
N THR A 63 6.72 11.97 10.12
CA THR A 63 7.24 10.73 9.55
C THR A 63 8.22 10.10 10.52
N ASP A 64 8.15 8.76 10.65
CA ASP A 64 9.15 8.00 11.40
C ASP A 64 10.35 7.61 10.53
N SER A 65 10.30 7.92 9.23
CA SER A 65 11.39 7.71 8.28
C SER A 65 12.47 8.79 8.42
N VAL A 66 13.69 8.45 7.99
CA VAL A 66 14.79 9.40 7.80
C VAL A 66 14.56 10.37 6.63
N HIS A 67 13.60 10.08 5.76
CA HIS A 67 13.26 10.89 4.59
C HIS A 67 12.03 11.77 4.84
N PRO A 68 11.95 12.96 4.22
CA PRO A 68 10.78 13.82 4.31
C PRO A 68 9.53 13.19 3.67
N ASN A 69 8.35 13.59 4.14
CA ASN A 69 7.08 13.11 3.61
C ASN A 69 6.85 13.53 2.15
N LEU A 70 6.31 12.61 1.37
CA LEU A 70 5.65 12.90 0.09
C LEU A 70 4.19 13.31 0.33
N LEU A 71 3.73 14.33 -0.40
CA LEU A 71 2.35 14.80 -0.33
C LEU A 71 1.58 14.36 -1.58
N CYS A 72 0.49 13.64 -1.36
CA CYS A 72 -0.41 13.20 -2.41
C CYS A 72 -1.55 14.19 -2.57
N HIS A 73 -1.72 14.68 -3.80
CA HIS A 73 -2.84 15.51 -4.21
C HIS A 73 -3.87 14.65 -4.95
N ARG A 74 -5.11 14.66 -4.49
CA ARG A 74 -6.20 13.95 -5.17
C ARG A 74 -6.69 14.77 -6.36
N LEU A 75 -6.94 14.09 -7.47
CA LEU A 75 -7.58 14.66 -8.66
C LEU A 75 -9.09 14.47 -8.61
N GLN A 76 -9.83 15.21 -9.44
CA GLN A 76 -11.28 15.04 -9.56
C GLN A 76 -11.64 13.62 -10.01
N PRO A 77 -12.78 13.06 -9.53
CA PRO A 77 -13.76 13.68 -8.61
C PRO A 77 -13.40 13.54 -7.13
N PHE A 78 -12.23 12.99 -6.78
CA PHE A 78 -11.87 12.65 -5.40
C PHE A 78 -11.36 13.83 -4.56
N THR A 79 -11.38 15.05 -5.08
CA THR A 79 -10.91 16.25 -4.38
C THR A 79 -11.69 16.52 -3.09
N GLN A 80 -12.99 16.18 -3.05
CA GLN A 80 -13.87 16.38 -1.89
C GLN A 80 -14.08 15.10 -1.06
N ALA A 81 -13.26 14.07 -1.26
CA ALA A 81 -13.40 12.81 -0.53
C ALA A 81 -13.25 13.01 0.99
N SER A 82 -14.17 12.42 1.75
CA SER A 82 -14.09 12.42 3.22
C SER A 82 -12.84 11.68 3.70
N LYS A 83 -12.38 11.98 4.92
CA LYS A 83 -11.14 11.43 5.48
C LYS A 83 -11.09 9.89 5.51
N SER A 84 -12.23 9.21 5.63
CA SER A 84 -12.35 7.75 5.64
C SER A 84 -12.49 7.11 4.26
N HIS A 85 -12.60 7.92 3.21
CA HIS A 85 -12.79 7.42 1.85
C HIS A 85 -11.55 6.67 1.35
N TRP A 86 -11.76 5.60 0.59
CA TRP A 86 -10.69 4.69 0.17
C TRP A 86 -9.57 5.38 -0.62
N SER A 87 -9.84 6.52 -1.29
CA SER A 87 -8.83 7.29 -2.02
C SER A 87 -7.88 8.10 -1.12
N VAL A 88 -8.21 8.35 0.15
CA VAL A 88 -7.38 9.13 1.09
C VAL A 88 -6.18 8.31 1.59
N ILE A 89 -4.98 8.87 1.51
CA ILE A 89 -3.77 8.26 2.08
C ILE A 89 -3.65 8.65 3.55
N ASN A 90 -3.59 7.64 4.44
CA ASN A 90 -3.55 7.88 5.88
C ASN A 90 -2.20 8.44 6.34
N GLY A 91 -2.20 9.05 7.53
CA GLY A 91 -1.01 9.63 8.16
C GLY A 91 0.08 8.61 8.56
N ASP A 92 -0.22 7.32 8.53
CA ASP A 92 0.65 6.19 8.88
C ASP A 92 1.11 5.39 7.64
N SER A 93 0.94 5.96 6.45
CA SER A 93 1.23 5.28 5.19
C SER A 93 2.67 5.51 4.74
N TYR A 94 3.33 4.46 4.25
CA TYR A 94 4.73 4.47 3.85
C TYR A 94 4.92 3.77 2.51
N VAL A 95 5.86 4.27 1.72
CA VAL A 95 6.31 3.68 0.46
C VAL A 95 7.67 3.04 0.70
N GLN A 96 7.83 1.75 0.41
CA GLN A 96 9.15 1.11 0.40
C GLN A 96 9.80 1.35 -0.96
N PHE A 97 10.68 2.33 -1.08
CA PHE A 97 11.22 2.75 -2.38
C PHE A 97 12.34 1.83 -2.90
N THR A 98 12.93 1.01 -2.02
CA THR A 98 13.96 0.02 -2.40
C THR A 98 13.39 -1.25 -3.03
N ARG A 99 12.05 -1.38 -3.10
CA ARG A 99 11.38 -2.59 -3.61
C ARG A 99 10.35 -2.28 -4.70
N PRO A 100 10.78 -1.90 -5.92
CA PRO A 100 9.88 -1.74 -7.06
C PRO A 100 9.24 -3.07 -7.46
N MET A 101 7.97 -2.99 -7.86
CA MET A 101 7.20 -4.13 -8.35
C MET A 101 6.65 -3.82 -9.75
N SER A 102 6.65 -4.84 -10.61
CA SER A 102 6.06 -4.75 -11.95
C SER A 102 4.64 -5.34 -11.93
N PHE A 103 3.69 -4.64 -12.55
CA PHE A 103 2.30 -5.06 -12.64
C PHE A 103 1.87 -5.08 -14.11
N ALA A 104 1.64 -6.27 -14.65
CA ALA A 104 1.12 -6.45 -16.00
C ALA A 104 -0.35 -6.00 -16.08
N TYR A 105 -0.72 -5.30 -17.15
CA TYR A 105 -2.08 -4.81 -17.36
C TYR A 105 -3.06 -5.93 -17.73
N ASN A 106 -2.57 -6.97 -18.39
CA ASN A 106 -3.35 -8.10 -18.89
C ASN A 106 -3.37 -9.30 -17.94
N THR A 107 -2.82 -9.17 -16.73
CA THR A 107 -2.79 -10.25 -15.74
C THR A 107 -3.33 -9.74 -14.42
N ARG A 108 -4.23 -10.49 -13.79
CA ARG A 108 -4.53 -10.26 -12.36
C ARG A 108 -3.26 -10.56 -11.58
N CYS A 109 -2.70 -9.56 -10.90
CA CYS A 109 -1.57 -9.74 -10.01
C CYS A 109 -2.02 -10.57 -8.79
N THR A 110 -1.79 -11.88 -8.84
CA THR A 110 -1.97 -12.78 -7.70
C THR A 110 -0.60 -13.00 -7.08
N ILE A 111 -0.35 -12.39 -5.92
CA ILE A 111 0.81 -12.74 -5.10
C ILE A 111 0.37 -13.88 -4.20
N GLU A 112 0.85 -15.07 -4.49
CA GLU A 112 0.48 -16.31 -3.79
C GLU A 112 1.55 -16.67 -2.77
N GLY A 113 1.13 -17.07 -1.58
CA GLY A 113 1.99 -17.59 -0.53
C GLY A 113 1.20 -18.52 0.36
N HIS A 114 1.70 -19.74 0.56
CA HIS A 114 1.09 -20.69 1.47
C HIS A 114 1.40 -20.27 2.91
N LEU A 115 0.37 -19.92 3.68
CA LEU A 115 0.49 -19.63 5.11
C LEU A 115 0.08 -20.86 5.90
N GLN A 116 0.81 -21.14 6.98
CA GLN A 116 0.37 -22.12 7.97
C GLN A 116 -0.88 -21.58 8.69
N ASP A 117 -1.76 -22.45 9.20
CA ASP A 117 -3.02 -22.03 9.86
C ASP A 117 -2.79 -21.04 11.02
N GLN A 118 -1.69 -21.22 11.75
CA GLN A 118 -1.30 -20.30 12.82
C GLN A 118 -0.98 -18.89 12.29
N ASP A 119 -0.27 -18.80 11.16
CA ASP A 119 0.06 -17.53 10.51
C ASP A 119 -1.16 -16.90 9.83
N LEU A 120 -2.09 -17.71 9.35
CA LEU A 120 -3.36 -17.26 8.82
C LEU A 120 -4.19 -16.56 9.91
N ASN A 121 -4.28 -17.17 11.10
CA ASN A 121 -4.97 -16.56 12.25
C ASN A 121 -4.32 -15.25 12.67
N ASN A 122 -2.98 -15.20 12.74
CA ASN A 122 -2.23 -13.97 12.99
C ASN A 122 -2.54 -12.91 11.92
N LEU A 123 -2.62 -13.32 10.65
CA LEU A 123 -2.94 -12.43 9.57
C LEU A 123 -4.37 -11.89 9.70
N ILE A 124 -5.38 -12.72 9.93
CA ILE A 124 -6.80 -12.32 10.02
C ILE A 124 -7.05 -11.29 11.14
N ASN A 125 -6.35 -11.42 12.26
CA ASN A 125 -6.54 -10.58 13.45
C ASN A 125 -5.79 -9.22 13.41
N LEU A 126 -5.16 -8.86 12.28
CA LEU A 126 -4.54 -7.55 11.99
C LEU A 126 -5.49 -6.59 11.27
#